data_AF-M1C2B7-F1
#
_entry.id   AF-M1C2B7-F1
#
_cell.length_a   1.000
_cell.length_b   1.000
_cell.length_c   1.000
_cell.angle_alpha   90.00
_cell.angle_beta   90.00
_cell.angle_gamma   90.00
#
_symmetry.space_group_name_H-M   'P 1'
#
loop_
_entity.id
_entity.type
_entity.pdbx_description
1 polymer ?
#
loop_
_entity_poly.entity_id
_entity_poly.type
_entity_poly.pdbx_seq_one_letter_code
_entity_poly.pdbx_strand_id
1 'polypeptide(L)'
;MKHAHVVSDFPFRFSEEATMQVCDKRETRCSFLIKQGVHRLGMWTFECSCGASTDIFDCSRLMKDWNLSITLCPCREPSTPLPKLLSGWKEYYEWRCIPLDSPVALLLHWPLTLYWAIKLADQGNLTPEISNELCIHYLGPEKELHQLSVFSELHAVFPDVRIHIDLVGPAVPEERDQLQV
;
A
#
# COMPACT_ATOMS: atom_id res chain seq x y z
N MET A 1 -14.20 18.12 -8.79
CA MET A 1 -14.11 16.89 -7.96
C MET A 1 -15.00 17.07 -6.72
N LYS A 2 -16.24 16.57 -6.70
CA LYS A 2 -17.19 16.81 -5.58
C LYS A 2 -16.85 16.03 -4.30
N HIS A 3 -16.06 14.97 -4.39
CA HIS A 3 -15.72 14.08 -3.28
C HIS A 3 -14.24 14.10 -2.87
N ALA A 4 -13.45 15.07 -3.37
CA ALA A 4 -12.02 15.14 -3.03
C ALA A 4 -11.76 15.27 -1.52
N HIS A 5 -12.64 15.96 -0.80
CA HIS A 5 -12.57 16.08 0.66
C HIS A 5 -12.83 14.76 1.40
N VAL A 6 -13.63 13.86 0.83
CA VAL A 6 -13.91 12.52 1.41
C VAL A 6 -12.69 11.61 1.25
N VAL A 7 -11.96 11.77 0.14
CA VAL A 7 -10.70 11.05 -0.09
C VAL A 7 -9.60 11.56 0.85
N SER A 8 -9.58 12.86 1.17
CA SER A 8 -8.63 13.39 2.18
C SER A 8 -8.93 12.90 3.59
N ASP A 9 -10.19 12.58 3.92
CA ASP A 9 -10.59 11.94 5.17
C ASP A 9 -10.49 10.42 5.06
N PHE A 10 -9.31 9.93 4.67
CA PHE A 10 -9.05 8.52 4.44
C PHE A 10 -9.26 7.70 5.75
N PRO A 11 -10.09 6.63 5.74
CA PRO A 11 -10.45 5.88 6.95
C PRO A 11 -9.28 5.14 7.62
N PHE A 12 -8.20 4.90 6.89
CA PHE A 12 -7.04 4.15 7.36
C PHE A 12 -6.06 5.08 8.11
N ARG A 13 -6.48 5.53 9.30
CA ARG A 13 -5.61 6.26 10.24
C ARG A 13 -4.65 5.29 10.93
N PHE A 14 -3.34 5.45 10.74
CA PHE A 14 -2.34 4.58 11.37
C PHE A 14 -2.42 4.61 12.91
N SER A 15 -1.74 3.66 13.57
CA SER A 15 -1.68 3.60 15.03
C SER A 15 -1.10 4.87 15.65
N GLU A 16 -1.36 5.08 16.94
CA GLU A 16 -0.81 6.18 17.73
C GLU A 16 0.73 6.23 17.64
N GLU A 17 1.39 5.09 17.69
CA GLU A 17 2.86 4.97 17.56
C GLU A 17 3.32 5.45 16.18
N ALA A 18 2.66 5.01 15.12
CA ALA A 18 3.06 5.29 13.74
C ALA A 18 2.69 6.71 13.27
N THR A 19 1.66 7.32 13.87
CA THR A 19 1.21 8.69 13.57
C THR A 19 1.55 9.66 14.68
N MET A 20 0.91 9.58 15.84
CA MET A 20 1.00 10.60 16.88
C MET A 20 2.38 10.64 17.54
N GLN A 21 2.98 9.51 17.91
CA GLN A 21 4.32 9.52 18.53
C GLN A 21 5.40 9.99 17.55
N VAL A 22 5.24 9.71 16.25
CA VAL A 22 6.13 10.25 15.20
C VAL A 22 5.90 11.75 14.97
N CYS A 23 4.65 12.19 14.89
CA CYS A 23 4.28 13.60 14.72
C CYS A 23 4.73 14.45 15.93
N ASP A 24 4.55 13.92 17.14
CA ASP A 24 4.98 14.53 18.41
C ASP A 24 6.49 14.40 18.65
N LYS A 25 7.23 13.80 17.70
CA LYS A 25 8.68 13.57 17.76
C LYS A 25 9.13 12.76 18.98
N ARG A 26 8.22 11.99 19.58
CA ARG A 26 8.51 11.04 20.67
C ARG A 26 9.21 9.79 20.16
N GLU A 27 8.91 9.43 18.90
CA GLU A 27 9.54 8.34 18.20
C GLU A 27 9.91 8.76 16.77
N THR A 28 10.99 8.22 16.21
CA THR A 28 11.32 8.42 14.79
C THR A 28 10.81 7.24 13.97
N ARG A 29 10.55 7.46 12.68
CA ARG A 29 10.22 6.34 11.78
C ARG A 29 11.31 5.27 11.76
N CYS A 30 12.59 5.66 11.84
CA CYS A 30 13.70 4.72 11.91
C CYS A 30 13.65 3.86 13.19
N SER A 31 13.45 4.48 14.36
CA SER A 31 13.36 3.71 15.62
C SER A 31 12.17 2.76 15.63
N PHE A 32 11.03 3.16 15.06
CA PHE A 32 9.88 2.27 14.90
C PHE A 32 10.22 1.05 14.03
N LEU A 33 10.80 1.27 12.84
CA LEU A 33 11.19 0.19 11.93
C LEU A 33 12.29 -0.72 12.53
N ILE A 34 13.18 -0.17 13.36
CA ILE A 34 14.20 -0.94 14.09
C ILE A 34 13.53 -1.86 15.11
N LYS A 35 12.57 -1.36 15.90
CA LYS A 35 11.80 -2.18 16.86
C LYS A 35 11.05 -3.31 16.17
N GLN A 36 10.54 -3.04 14.97
CA GLN A 36 9.83 -4.02 14.14
C GLN A 36 10.77 -4.97 13.37
N GLY A 37 12.09 -4.77 13.45
CA GLY A 37 13.08 -5.63 12.80
C GLY A 37 13.16 -5.50 11.27
N VAL A 38 12.55 -4.48 10.68
CA VAL A 38 12.44 -4.30 9.21
C VAL A 38 13.22 -3.11 8.67
N HIS A 39 13.89 -2.34 9.53
CA HIS A 39 14.65 -1.17 9.11
C HIS A 39 15.73 -1.51 8.06
N ARG A 40 15.70 -0.80 6.92
CA ARG A 40 16.61 -0.98 5.76
C ARG A 40 16.52 -2.36 5.07
N LEU A 41 15.40 -3.07 5.21
CA LEU A 41 15.17 -4.34 4.53
C LEU A 41 14.16 -4.17 3.39
N GLY A 42 14.49 -4.68 2.20
CA GLY A 42 13.60 -4.72 1.03
C GLY A 42 12.86 -3.38 0.80
N MET A 43 11.54 -3.47 0.68
CA MET A 43 10.62 -2.34 0.48
C MET A 43 10.63 -1.29 1.60
N TRP A 44 10.98 -1.69 2.83
CA TRP A 44 11.01 -0.81 4.01
C TRP A 44 12.15 0.20 3.98
N THR A 45 13.16 -0.05 3.14
CA THR A 45 14.31 0.85 2.94
C THR A 45 13.88 2.25 2.50
N PHE A 46 12.76 2.34 1.77
CA PHE A 46 12.23 3.59 1.21
C PHE A 46 11.30 4.35 2.16
N GLU A 47 11.00 3.77 3.33
CA GLU A 47 10.17 4.42 4.34
C GLU A 47 10.90 5.53 5.10
N CYS A 48 12.24 5.53 5.10
CA CYS A 48 13.05 6.52 5.81
C CYS A 48 14.29 6.95 5.00
N SER A 49 14.89 8.09 5.35
CA SER A 49 16.06 8.65 4.67
C SER A 49 17.33 7.80 4.82
N CYS A 50 17.36 6.86 5.76
CA CYS A 50 18.49 5.95 5.95
C CYS A 50 18.74 5.01 4.76
N GLY A 51 17.74 4.81 3.89
CA GLY A 51 17.88 3.99 2.69
C GLY A 51 18.54 4.70 1.51
N ALA A 52 18.52 6.05 1.50
CA ALA A 52 18.96 6.88 0.38
C ALA A 52 20.47 6.84 0.10
N SER A 53 21.27 6.31 1.04
CA SER A 53 22.73 6.19 0.92
C SER A 53 23.19 4.86 0.32
N THR A 54 22.27 3.96 -0.02
CA THR A 54 22.61 2.64 -0.54
C THR A 54 22.46 2.69 -2.04
N ASP A 55 23.57 2.54 -2.79
CA ASP A 55 23.63 2.42 -4.25
C ASP A 55 22.94 1.13 -4.78
N ILE A 56 21.78 0.77 -4.23
CA ILE A 56 20.94 -0.33 -4.72
C ILE A 56 20.11 0.23 -5.88
N PHE A 57 20.82 0.68 -6.91
CA PHE A 57 20.26 0.96 -8.24
C PHE A 57 20.13 -0.31 -9.07
N ASP A 58 19.98 -1.47 -8.42
CA ASP A 58 19.44 -2.66 -9.09
C ASP A 58 17.90 -2.54 -9.10
N CYS A 59 17.41 -1.50 -9.80
CA CYS A 59 15.99 -1.34 -10.14
C CYS A 59 15.44 -2.55 -10.94
N SER A 60 16.33 -3.45 -11.38
CA SER A 60 16.03 -4.72 -12.04
C SER A 60 15.34 -5.73 -11.12
N ARG A 61 15.63 -5.74 -9.81
CA ARG A 61 15.04 -6.71 -8.87
C ARG A 61 13.86 -6.08 -8.15
N LEU A 62 12.65 -6.38 -8.64
CA LEU A 62 11.42 -6.18 -7.86
C LEU A 62 11.62 -6.79 -6.47
N MET A 63 11.62 -5.95 -5.43
CA MET A 63 11.66 -6.41 -4.05
C MET A 63 10.30 -7.06 -3.74
N LYS A 64 10.25 -8.38 -3.80
CA LYS A 64 9.01 -9.15 -3.58
C LYS A 64 8.80 -9.53 -2.12
N ASP A 65 9.86 -9.51 -1.32
CA ASP A 65 9.79 -10.01 0.05
C ASP A 65 9.32 -8.91 1.03
N TRP A 66 8.27 -9.23 1.78
CA TRP A 66 7.76 -8.38 2.86
C TRP A 66 8.73 -8.23 4.03
N ASN A 67 9.77 -9.08 4.13
CA ASN A 67 10.74 -9.09 5.24
C ASN A 67 10.09 -9.14 6.63
N LEU A 68 8.89 -9.73 6.71
CA LEU A 68 8.12 -9.91 7.94
C LEU A 68 7.91 -11.40 8.20
N SER A 69 7.69 -11.75 9.48
CA SER A 69 7.13 -13.05 9.83
C SER A 69 5.82 -13.28 9.07
N ILE A 70 5.53 -14.53 8.71
CA ILE A 70 4.28 -14.93 8.03
C ILE A 70 3.02 -14.52 8.81
N THR A 71 3.13 -14.39 10.14
CA THR A 71 2.03 -13.93 11.01
C THR A 71 1.78 -12.43 10.94
N LEU A 72 2.75 -11.66 10.43
CA LEU A 72 2.68 -10.21 10.31
C LEU A 72 2.44 -9.77 8.85
N CYS A 73 2.56 -10.67 7.88
CA CYS A 73 2.39 -10.38 6.44
C CYS A 73 0.93 -10.59 5.98
N PRO A 74 0.39 -9.76 5.06
CA PRO A 74 -0.87 -10.02 4.35
C PRO A 74 -0.80 -11.16 3.32
N CYS A 75 0.31 -11.89 3.29
CA CYS A 75 0.58 -13.01 2.38
C CYS A 75 -0.42 -14.18 2.50
N ARG A 76 -1.21 -14.23 3.57
CA ARG A 76 -2.17 -15.31 3.83
C ARG A 76 -3.52 -14.97 3.24
N GLU A 77 -4.16 -15.97 2.62
CA GLU A 77 -5.57 -15.85 2.28
C GLU A 77 -6.39 -15.53 3.54
N PRO A 78 -7.32 -14.57 3.45
CA PRO A 78 -8.13 -14.19 4.58
C PRO A 78 -9.02 -15.37 4.99
N SER A 79 -9.23 -15.55 6.30
CA SER A 79 -10.08 -16.65 6.81
C SER A 79 -11.57 -16.38 6.62
N THR A 80 -11.93 -15.16 6.22
CA THR A 80 -13.31 -14.72 5.99
C THR A 80 -13.43 -14.01 4.64
N PRO A 81 -14.63 -13.99 4.03
CA PRO A 81 -14.89 -13.19 2.85
C PRO A 81 -14.58 -11.71 3.10
N LEU A 82 -14.17 -11.00 2.04
CA LEU A 82 -13.96 -9.55 2.10
C LEU A 82 -15.25 -8.86 2.58
N PRO A 83 -15.17 -7.95 3.57
CA PRO A 83 -16.29 -7.10 3.93
C PRO A 83 -16.81 -6.30 2.73
N LYS A 84 -18.09 -5.90 2.76
CA LYS A 84 -18.67 -5.09 1.67
C LYS A 84 -17.88 -3.81 1.40
N LEU A 85 -17.31 -3.22 2.46
CA LEU A 85 -16.52 -2.00 2.41
C LEU A 85 -15.55 -1.96 3.60
N LEU A 86 -14.24 -1.95 3.35
CA LEU A 86 -13.22 -1.86 4.41
C LEU A 86 -13.10 -0.42 4.92
N SER A 87 -13.62 -0.17 6.11
CA SER A 87 -13.76 1.15 6.72
C SER A 87 -12.57 1.62 7.55
N GLY A 88 -11.43 0.92 7.52
CA GLY A 88 -10.18 1.35 8.15
C GLY A 88 -9.21 0.21 8.45
N TRP A 89 -8.06 0.54 9.06
CA TRP A 89 -6.99 -0.43 9.34
C TRP A 89 -7.44 -1.56 10.23
N LYS A 90 -8.23 -1.27 11.28
CA LYS A 90 -8.67 -2.32 12.22
C LYS A 90 -9.40 -3.45 11.50
N GLU A 91 -10.37 -3.09 10.67
CA GLU A 91 -11.15 -4.06 9.90
C GLU A 91 -10.29 -4.81 8.88
N TYR A 92 -9.36 -4.13 8.22
CA TYR A 92 -8.41 -4.76 7.30
C TYR A 92 -7.50 -5.78 8.01
N TYR A 93 -6.93 -5.42 9.16
CA TYR A 93 -6.05 -6.29 9.94
C TYR A 93 -6.80 -7.51 10.47
N GLU A 94 -8.03 -7.32 10.95
CA GLU A 94 -8.92 -8.42 11.34
C GLU A 94 -9.21 -9.36 10.17
N TRP A 95 -9.58 -8.81 9.00
CA TRP A 95 -9.82 -9.57 7.78
C TRP A 95 -8.59 -10.36 7.32
N ARG A 96 -7.40 -9.74 7.34
CA ARG A 96 -6.13 -10.40 7.01
C ARG A 96 -5.57 -11.30 8.11
N CYS A 97 -6.21 -11.34 9.28
CA CYS A 97 -5.72 -12.08 10.45
C CYS A 97 -4.28 -11.69 10.83
N ILE A 98 -3.98 -10.39 10.75
CA ILE A 98 -2.68 -9.78 11.11
C ILE A 98 -2.87 -9.01 12.42
N PRO A 99 -1.94 -9.08 13.38
CA PRO A 99 -2.04 -8.30 14.60
C PRO A 99 -1.82 -6.80 14.34
N LEU A 100 -2.54 -5.95 15.08
CA LEU A 100 -2.57 -4.48 14.88
C LEU A 100 -1.21 -3.79 15.06
N ASP A 101 -0.25 -4.46 15.70
CA ASP A 101 1.12 -3.98 15.88
C ASP A 101 2.03 -4.22 14.66
N SER A 102 1.56 -4.98 13.66
CA SER A 102 2.28 -5.18 12.40
C SER A 102 2.48 -3.84 11.66
N PRO A 103 3.68 -3.57 11.11
CA PRO A 103 3.97 -2.31 10.43
C PRO A 103 3.41 -2.24 9.01
N VAL A 104 2.72 -3.28 8.51
CA VAL A 104 2.28 -3.40 7.11
C VAL A 104 1.45 -2.23 6.61
N ALA A 105 0.77 -1.51 7.50
CA ALA A 105 0.06 -0.29 7.16
C ALA A 105 0.95 0.71 6.40
N LEU A 106 2.22 0.86 6.80
CA LEU A 106 3.15 1.79 6.14
C LEU A 106 3.39 1.45 4.67
N LEU A 107 3.34 0.17 4.30
CA LEU A 107 3.50 -0.25 2.90
C LEU A 107 2.15 -0.28 2.16
N LEU A 108 1.09 -0.68 2.85
CA LEU A 108 -0.23 -0.91 2.26
C LEU A 108 -1.08 0.34 2.11
N HIS A 109 -0.64 1.48 2.65
CA HIS A 109 -1.44 2.70 2.56
C HIS A 109 -1.68 3.11 1.10
N TRP A 110 -0.73 2.90 0.18
CA TRP A 110 -0.91 3.17 -1.25
C TRP A 110 -2.03 2.31 -1.90
N PRO A 111 -1.96 0.96 -1.88
CA PRO A 111 -2.99 0.14 -2.50
C PRO A 111 -4.35 0.29 -1.80
N LEU A 112 -4.40 0.44 -0.47
CA LEU A 112 -5.68 0.63 0.21
C LEU A 112 -6.28 2.02 -0.03
N THR A 113 -5.46 3.03 -0.33
CA THR A 113 -5.94 4.34 -0.79
C THR A 113 -6.61 4.22 -2.15
N LEU A 114 -5.99 3.50 -3.09
CA LEU A 114 -6.61 3.20 -4.38
C LEU A 114 -7.93 2.45 -4.20
N TYR A 115 -7.94 1.36 -3.41
CA TYR A 115 -9.15 0.60 -3.11
C TYR A 115 -10.30 1.51 -2.68
N TRP A 116 -10.04 2.40 -1.72
CA TRP A 116 -11.07 3.28 -1.19
C TRP A 116 -11.53 4.31 -2.22
N ALA A 117 -10.61 4.90 -2.97
CA ALA A 117 -10.94 5.85 -4.05
C ALA A 117 -11.85 5.18 -5.11
N ILE A 118 -11.53 3.93 -5.47
CA ILE A 118 -12.33 3.14 -6.42
C ILE A 118 -13.72 2.84 -5.85
N LYS A 119 -13.80 2.37 -4.59
CA LYS A 119 -15.09 2.08 -3.95
C LYS A 119 -15.97 3.32 -3.81
N LEU A 120 -15.38 4.49 -3.50
CA LEU A 120 -16.10 5.76 -3.47
C LEU A 120 -16.60 6.17 -4.86
N ALA A 121 -15.80 5.94 -5.91
CA ALA A 121 -16.19 6.25 -7.28
C ALA A 121 -17.36 5.36 -7.75
N ASP A 122 -17.30 4.07 -7.42
CA ASP A 122 -18.34 3.07 -7.70
C ASP A 122 -19.66 3.42 -7.00
N GLN A 123 -19.62 3.70 -5.69
CA GLN A 123 -20.80 4.13 -4.91
C GLN A 123 -21.41 5.45 -5.41
N GLY A 124 -20.56 6.34 -5.96
CA GLY A 124 -20.98 7.60 -6.55
C GLY A 124 -21.55 7.48 -7.97
N ASN A 125 -21.60 6.28 -8.56
CA ASN A 125 -21.88 6.04 -9.98
C ASN A 125 -21.00 6.91 -10.91
N LEU A 126 -19.76 7.19 -10.49
CA LEU A 126 -18.81 8.01 -11.23
C LEU A 126 -18.02 7.19 -12.26
N THR A 127 -18.07 5.86 -12.14
CA THR A 127 -17.48 4.90 -13.06
C THR A 127 -18.57 4.00 -13.62
N PRO A 128 -18.41 3.47 -14.84
CA PRO A 128 -19.20 2.31 -15.28
C PRO A 128 -19.05 1.19 -14.25
N GLU A 129 -20.09 0.38 -14.09
CA GLU A 129 -20.04 -0.82 -13.23
C GLU A 129 -18.74 -1.59 -13.48
N ILE A 130 -17.97 -1.86 -12.42
CA ILE A 130 -16.71 -2.61 -12.52
C ILE A 130 -17.06 -4.03 -12.94
N SER A 131 -17.03 -4.26 -14.25
CA SER A 131 -17.66 -5.44 -14.83
C SER A 131 -16.76 -6.68 -14.75
N ASN A 132 -15.46 -6.55 -15.05
CA ASN A 132 -14.45 -7.63 -15.00
C ASN A 132 -12.99 -7.13 -15.04
N GLU A 133 -12.77 -5.88 -15.42
CA GLU A 133 -11.44 -5.31 -15.60
C GLU A 133 -11.41 -3.87 -15.09
N LEU A 134 -10.34 -3.53 -14.38
CA LEU A 134 -10.10 -2.23 -13.80
C LEU A 134 -8.71 -1.76 -14.22
N CYS A 135 -8.67 -0.76 -15.09
CA CYS A 135 -7.44 -0.08 -15.47
C CYS A 135 -7.23 1.17 -14.62
N ILE A 136 -6.10 1.25 -13.93
CA ILE A 136 -5.72 2.33 -13.04
C ILE A 136 -4.51 3.04 -13.65
N HIS A 137 -4.70 4.28 -14.10
CA HIS A 137 -3.58 5.14 -14.48
C HIS A 137 -3.09 5.91 -13.24
N TYR A 138 -2.01 5.43 -12.61
CA TYR A 138 -1.39 6.04 -11.44
C TYR A 138 -0.42 7.14 -11.87
N LEU A 139 -0.79 8.39 -11.63
CA LEU A 139 0.01 9.55 -12.06
C LEU A 139 0.99 10.00 -10.97
N GLY A 140 2.24 10.24 -11.37
CA GLY A 140 3.29 10.77 -10.50
C GLY A 140 3.72 9.84 -9.36
N PRO A 141 4.01 8.55 -9.61
CA PRO A 141 4.52 7.67 -8.57
C PRO A 141 5.93 8.07 -8.13
N GLU A 142 6.23 7.95 -6.84
CA GLU A 142 7.54 8.24 -6.26
C GLU A 142 8.09 7.02 -5.51
N LYS A 143 7.73 6.86 -4.23
CA LYS A 143 8.18 5.74 -3.38
C LYS A 143 7.55 4.42 -3.81
N GLU A 144 6.35 4.49 -4.37
CA GLU A 144 5.54 3.40 -4.90
C GLU A 144 6.33 2.56 -5.92
N LEU A 145 7.20 3.20 -6.72
CA LEU A 145 8.05 2.52 -7.70
C LEU A 145 9.00 1.49 -7.08
N HIS A 146 9.32 1.64 -5.80
CA HIS A 146 10.19 0.73 -5.06
C HIS A 146 9.40 -0.31 -4.25
N GLN A 147 8.07 -0.19 -4.24
CA GLN A 147 7.15 -0.97 -3.42
C GLN A 147 6.09 -1.66 -4.28
N LEU A 148 6.33 -1.87 -5.58
CA LEU A 148 5.33 -2.37 -6.53
C LEU A 148 4.61 -3.66 -6.09
N SER A 149 5.32 -4.55 -5.39
CA SER A 149 4.73 -5.80 -4.90
C SER A 149 3.60 -5.60 -3.88
N VAL A 150 3.52 -4.45 -3.20
CA VAL A 150 2.42 -4.14 -2.27
C VAL A 150 1.09 -3.98 -3.01
N PHE A 151 1.12 -3.57 -4.28
CA PHE A 151 -0.09 -3.40 -5.10
C PHE A 151 -0.78 -4.72 -5.43
N SER A 152 -0.09 -5.86 -5.26
CA SER A 152 -0.73 -7.18 -5.34
C SER A 152 -1.89 -7.36 -4.35
N GLU A 153 -1.91 -6.57 -3.26
CA GLU A 153 -3.02 -6.54 -2.31
C GLU A 153 -4.35 -6.18 -2.96
N LEU A 154 -4.32 -5.40 -4.05
CA LEU A 154 -5.52 -5.02 -4.80
C LEU A 154 -6.28 -6.24 -5.35
N HIS A 155 -5.58 -7.32 -5.72
CA HIS A 155 -6.23 -8.56 -6.15
C HIS A 155 -7.07 -9.20 -5.05
N ALA A 156 -6.66 -9.07 -3.79
CA ALA A 156 -7.41 -9.66 -2.69
C ALA A 156 -8.63 -8.83 -2.30
N VAL A 157 -8.56 -7.50 -2.44
CA VAL A 157 -9.69 -6.60 -2.18
C VAL A 157 -10.62 -6.42 -3.40
N PHE A 158 -10.25 -6.97 -4.56
CA PHE A 158 -11.09 -7.11 -5.76
C PHE A 158 -10.91 -8.52 -6.39
N PRO A 159 -11.39 -9.59 -5.74
CA PRO A 159 -11.08 -10.98 -6.12
C PRO A 159 -11.54 -11.38 -7.53
N ASP A 160 -12.59 -10.74 -8.06
CA ASP A 160 -13.19 -11.08 -9.35
C ASP A 160 -12.87 -10.04 -10.45
N VAL A 161 -11.90 -9.17 -10.23
CA VAL A 161 -11.54 -8.09 -11.15
C VAL A 161 -10.10 -8.26 -11.62
N ARG A 162 -9.88 -8.23 -12.94
CA ARG A 162 -8.54 -8.11 -13.51
C ARG A 162 -8.08 -6.67 -13.35
N ILE A 163 -7.00 -6.47 -12.61
CA ILE A 163 -6.47 -5.14 -12.33
C ILE A 163 -5.26 -4.90 -13.22
N HIS A 164 -5.24 -3.76 -13.89
CA HIS A 164 -4.08 -3.26 -14.62
C HIS A 164 -3.69 -1.90 -14.05
N ILE A 165 -2.40 -1.69 -13.80
CA ILE A 165 -1.89 -0.43 -13.24
C ILE A 165 -0.82 0.14 -14.15
N ASP A 166 -1.12 1.25 -14.80
CA ASP A 166 -0.17 2.04 -15.57
C ASP A 166 0.41 3.13 -14.67
N LEU A 167 1.69 3.01 -14.34
CA LEU A 167 2.43 4.01 -13.59
C LEU A 167 2.99 5.05 -14.57
N VAL A 168 2.54 6.29 -14.46
CA VAL A 168 2.85 7.34 -15.43
C VAL A 168 3.48 8.54 -14.72
N GLY A 169 4.73 8.85 -15.03
CA GLY A 169 5.38 10.04 -14.51
C GLY A 169 6.88 10.10 -14.83
N PRO A 170 7.52 11.26 -14.65
CA PRO A 170 8.93 11.46 -14.99
C PRO A 170 9.90 10.65 -14.11
N ALA A 171 9.44 10.12 -12.97
CA ALA A 171 10.22 9.27 -12.09
C ALA A 171 10.21 7.80 -12.52
N VAL A 172 9.34 7.40 -13.46
CA VAL A 172 9.29 6.04 -13.99
C VAL A 172 10.49 5.85 -14.92
N PRO A 173 11.40 4.90 -14.64
CA PRO A 173 12.55 4.64 -15.50
C PRO A 173 12.11 4.07 -16.86
N GLU A 174 12.77 4.48 -17.95
CA GLU A 174 12.46 4.00 -19.32
C GLU A 174 12.57 2.47 -19.42
N GLU A 175 13.44 1.83 -18.64
CA GLU A 175 13.58 0.37 -18.62
C GLU A 175 12.33 -0.34 -18.08
N ARG A 176 11.41 0.41 -17.45
CA ARG A 176 10.17 -0.09 -16.87
C ARG A 176 8.91 0.23 -17.68
N ASP A 177 9.04 0.88 -18.84
CA ASP A 177 7.93 1.19 -19.74
C ASP A 177 7.19 -0.06 -20.28
N GLN A 178 7.66 -1.27 -19.98
CA GLN A 178 7.07 -2.54 -20.43
C GLN A 178 6.73 -3.51 -19.28
N LEU A 179 6.88 -3.11 -18.01
CA LEU A 179 6.60 -3.97 -16.86
C LEU A 179 5.12 -3.88 -16.47
N GLN A 180 4.33 -4.85 -16.95
CA GLN A 180 2.97 -5.07 -16.45
C GLN A 180 3.05 -5.65 -15.02
N VAL A 181 2.40 -5.00 -14.05
CA VAL A 181 2.22 -5.48 -12.67
C VAL A 181 0.91 -6.25 -12.57
#